data_AF-A0A3R6XT06-F1
#
_entry.id   AF-A0A3R6XT06-F1
#
_cell.length_a   1.000
_cell.length_b   1.000
_cell.length_c   1.000
_cell.angle_alpha   90.00
_cell.angle_beta   90.00
_cell.angle_gamma   90.00
#
_symmetry.space_group_name_H-M   'P 1'
#
loop_
_entity.id
_entity.type
_entity.pdbx_description
1 polymer ?
#
loop_
_entity_poly.entity_id
_entity_poly.type
_entity_poly.pdbx_seq_one_letter_code
_entity_poly.pdbx_strand_id
1 'polypeptide(L)'
;AGKLILLHETGWSTAGESPKVREASPQAQGVFTQNFLTLAARQNLNAFYYAAFDLPFNPTEIDFEFERNFGIYNADREMKPGVEAVHVGAPLQAVRLWAGDNVIKAHRYWNADDDSVNENFGLVYAAKPSVGPSGVLDDEIWLWDKESSNLYSKSSNQCLDSYGDLNTQTLHTYDCWKVNQNQKWSVANGNIASQNDANFCIDVDVNDPKDPDVNLEVNMYRCSGHPNQLISMVPAADEPLEIGIKTNGGVLTEWYGKVTWETSRKDNADCHQWFYDPVTQLIESKSQRGICLDAYERKDYGVVHLYACNAANVNQKWVVNDITGQIHHATHIGYCLDGPDQANGLVHLWSCMKTEANQKWSIKPVKA
;
A
#
# COMPACT_ATOMS: atom_id res chain seq x y z
N ALA A 1 2.83 14.15 -9.23
CA ALA A 1 2.70 12.93 -8.43
C ALA A 1 3.82 11.92 -8.71
N GLY A 2 3.99 10.92 -7.83
CA GLY A 2 4.63 9.66 -8.20
C GLY A 2 6.16 9.62 -8.14
N LYS A 3 6.77 9.96 -7.00
CA LYS A 3 8.16 9.62 -6.70
C LYS A 3 8.17 8.81 -5.41
N LEU A 4 9.12 7.89 -5.28
CA LEU A 4 9.40 7.26 -3.99
C LEU A 4 9.80 8.34 -2.99
N ILE A 5 9.20 8.28 -1.80
CA ILE A 5 9.52 9.15 -0.68
C ILE A 5 10.51 8.41 0.20
N LEU A 6 11.57 9.11 0.58
CA LEU A 6 12.54 8.67 1.57
C LEU A 6 12.55 9.68 2.70
N LEU A 7 12.13 9.26 3.89
CA LEU A 7 12.12 10.10 5.07
C LEU A 7 13.50 10.07 5.74
N HIS A 8 14.09 11.25 5.90
CA HIS A 8 15.32 11.45 6.66
C HIS A 8 15.00 12.18 7.97
N GLU A 9 15.91 12.08 8.93
CA GLU A 9 15.86 12.85 10.19
C GLU A 9 14.58 12.62 11.01
N THR A 10 14.06 11.40 11.01
CA THR A 10 12.88 11.04 11.82
C THR A 10 13.31 10.55 13.19
N GLY A 11 12.76 11.12 14.26
CA GLY A 11 13.09 10.70 15.62
C GLY A 11 12.37 11.54 16.66
N TRP A 12 12.53 11.13 17.91
CA TRP A 12 12.02 11.87 19.04
C TRP A 12 13.04 11.85 20.17
N SER A 13 13.19 13.00 20.82
CA SER A 13 14.16 13.15 21.91
C SER A 13 13.65 12.55 23.21
N THR A 14 14.54 11.89 23.96
CA THR A 14 14.20 11.38 25.29
C THR A 14 14.33 12.39 26.42
N ALA A 15 14.97 13.54 26.19
CA ALA A 15 15.20 14.57 27.20
C ALA A 15 15.62 15.91 26.57
N GLY A 16 15.86 16.91 27.43
CA GLY A 16 16.21 18.27 27.02
C GLY A 16 14.99 19.16 26.88
N GLU A 17 15.20 20.46 27.03
CA GLU A 17 14.15 21.47 26.93
C GLU A 17 14.25 22.24 25.61
N SER A 18 13.13 22.46 24.94
CA SER A 18 13.05 23.38 23.80
C SER A 18 11.72 24.11 23.83
N PRO A 19 11.67 25.44 23.62
CA PRO A 19 10.42 26.19 23.63
C PRO A 19 9.44 25.76 22.52
N LYS A 20 9.91 24.97 21.55
CA LYS A 20 9.11 24.47 20.41
C LYS A 20 8.53 23.08 20.65
N VAL A 21 8.92 22.39 21.71
CA VAL A 21 8.56 20.97 21.93
C VAL A 21 7.79 20.84 23.23
N ARG A 22 6.61 20.24 23.15
CA ARG A 22 5.72 20.06 24.30
C ARG A 22 6.22 18.97 25.26
N GLU A 23 6.83 17.92 24.74
CA GLU A 23 7.30 16.78 25.53
C GLU A 23 8.52 16.11 24.90
N ALA A 24 9.60 16.00 25.68
CA ALA A 24 10.76 15.16 25.41
C ALA A 24 10.92 14.19 26.58
N SER A 25 10.63 12.90 26.35
CA SER A 25 10.63 11.89 27.41
C SER A 25 10.94 10.50 26.82
N PRO A 26 11.48 9.56 27.61
CA PRO A 26 11.68 8.18 27.15
C PRO A 26 10.38 7.52 26.68
N GLN A 27 9.25 7.83 27.35
CA GLN A 27 7.94 7.34 26.96
C GLN A 27 7.50 7.90 25.60
N ALA A 28 7.64 9.22 25.39
CA ALA A 28 7.29 9.86 24.13
C ALA A 28 8.12 9.31 22.96
N GLN A 29 9.43 9.04 23.17
CA GLN A 29 10.25 8.40 22.15
C GLN A 29 9.74 6.99 21.79
N GLY A 30 9.40 6.17 22.79
CA GLY A 30 8.84 4.84 22.54
C GLY A 30 7.54 4.90 21.73
N VAL A 31 6.60 5.79 22.12
CA VAL A 31 5.33 6.00 21.42
C VAL A 31 5.54 6.49 19.99
N PHE A 32 6.41 7.49 19.79
CA PHE A 32 6.75 8.00 18.48
C PHE A 32 7.31 6.89 17.59
N THR A 33 8.32 6.15 18.07
CA THR A 33 8.98 5.10 17.30
C THR A 33 8.00 3.97 16.93
N GLN A 34 7.14 3.54 17.87
CA GLN A 34 6.08 2.57 17.57
C GLN A 34 5.14 3.06 16.46
N ASN A 35 4.61 4.28 16.61
CA ASN A 35 3.65 4.83 15.65
C ASN A 35 4.29 5.07 14.28
N PHE A 36 5.51 5.61 14.26
CA PHE A 36 6.27 5.88 13.06
C PHE A 36 6.59 4.61 12.29
N LEU A 37 7.15 3.58 12.95
CA LEU A 37 7.47 2.32 12.28
C LEU A 37 6.21 1.57 11.83
N THR A 38 5.10 1.69 12.57
CA THR A 38 3.80 1.14 12.15
C THR A 38 3.30 1.82 10.88
N LEU A 39 3.38 3.15 10.83
CA LEU A 39 3.03 3.93 9.63
C LEU A 39 3.93 3.56 8.46
N ALA A 40 5.25 3.55 8.67
CA ALA A 40 6.23 3.25 7.64
C ALA A 40 6.02 1.84 7.06
N ALA A 41 5.73 0.84 7.89
CA ALA A 41 5.42 -0.51 7.43
C ALA A 41 4.11 -0.58 6.62
N ARG A 42 3.04 0.10 7.05
CA ARG A 42 1.74 0.08 6.33
C ARG A 42 1.78 0.81 4.99
N GLN A 43 2.55 1.89 4.94
CA GLN A 43 2.66 2.76 3.78
C GLN A 43 3.90 2.47 2.91
N ASN A 44 4.70 1.45 3.27
CA ASN A 44 5.98 1.12 2.65
C ASN A 44 6.91 2.33 2.47
N LEU A 45 6.98 3.17 3.51
CA LEU A 45 7.86 4.33 3.49
C LEU A 45 9.29 3.86 3.78
N ASN A 46 10.20 4.20 2.86
CA ASN A 46 11.61 4.12 3.18
C ASN A 46 11.93 5.23 4.19
N ALA A 47 12.61 4.89 5.28
CA ALA A 47 12.90 5.83 6.35
C ALA A 47 14.25 5.55 7.02
N PHE A 48 14.88 6.63 7.47
CA PHE A 48 16.02 6.60 8.37
C PHE A 48 15.67 7.27 9.70
N TYR A 49 16.06 6.62 10.79
CA TYR A 49 16.02 7.24 12.11
C TYR A 49 17.15 8.26 12.25
N TYR A 50 16.89 9.38 12.90
CA TYR A 50 17.79 10.55 12.97
C TYR A 50 19.20 10.21 13.45
N ALA A 51 19.33 9.52 14.59
CA ALA A 51 20.63 9.16 15.16
C ALA A 51 20.62 7.76 15.75
N ALA A 52 21.72 7.03 15.55
CA ALA A 52 21.93 5.74 16.18
C ALA A 52 22.20 5.89 17.69
N PHE A 53 23.09 6.81 18.08
CA PHE A 53 23.54 6.99 19.47
C PHE A 53 23.24 8.40 19.95
N ASP A 54 22.97 8.54 21.25
CA ASP A 54 23.02 9.84 21.90
C ASP A 54 24.42 10.44 21.79
N LEU A 55 24.48 11.77 21.73
CA LEU A 55 25.74 12.49 21.58
C LEU A 55 26.35 12.75 22.97
N PRO A 56 27.62 12.40 23.20
CA PRO A 56 28.25 12.42 24.53
C PRO A 56 28.70 13.81 25.00
N PHE A 57 28.46 14.87 24.22
CA PHE A 57 28.90 16.22 24.59
C PHE A 57 27.96 16.86 25.62
N ASN A 58 28.53 17.74 26.46
CA ASN A 58 27.77 18.63 27.31
C ASN A 58 27.55 19.96 26.58
N PRO A 59 26.33 20.24 26.11
CA PRO A 59 26.05 21.45 25.37
C PRO A 59 26.01 22.66 26.30
N THR A 60 26.46 23.80 25.80
CA THR A 60 26.29 25.11 26.45
C THR A 60 24.97 25.79 26.06
N GLU A 61 24.21 25.19 25.14
CA GLU A 61 23.01 25.75 24.52
C GLU A 61 21.85 24.75 24.62
N ILE A 62 20.64 25.26 24.91
CA ILE A 62 19.48 24.44 25.25
C ILE A 62 18.98 23.58 24.06
N ASP A 63 19.03 24.13 22.84
CA ASP A 63 18.63 23.40 21.62
C ASP A 63 19.55 22.19 21.37
N PHE A 64 20.83 22.29 21.73
CA PHE A 64 21.77 21.19 21.64
C PHE A 64 21.60 20.14 22.77
N GLU A 65 21.01 20.53 23.91
CA GLU A 65 20.58 19.57 24.94
C GLU A 65 19.41 18.73 24.45
N PHE A 66 18.53 19.30 23.65
CA PHE A 66 17.43 18.57 23.03
C PHE A 66 17.92 17.58 21.96
N GLU A 67 18.80 18.01 21.04
CA GLU A 67 19.28 17.19 19.92
C GLU A 67 20.17 16.00 20.34
N ARG A 68 20.93 16.12 21.43
CA ARG A 68 21.84 15.03 21.86
C ARG A 68 21.11 13.76 22.30
N ASN A 69 19.82 13.84 22.63
CA ASN A 69 19.03 12.78 23.23
C ASN A 69 18.14 12.03 22.21
N PHE A 70 18.39 12.20 20.90
CA PHE A 70 17.64 11.52 19.84
C PHE A 70 18.11 10.09 19.55
N GLY A 71 19.20 9.60 20.12
CA GLY A 71 19.70 8.25 19.82
C GLY A 71 18.67 7.16 20.12
N ILE A 72 18.66 6.10 19.32
CA ILE A 72 17.99 4.83 19.67
C ILE A 72 18.78 4.05 20.75
N TYR A 73 20.10 4.26 20.79
CA TYR A 73 21.01 3.84 21.85
C TYR A 73 21.43 5.05 22.67
N ASN A 74 21.71 4.85 23.95
CA ASN A 74 22.39 5.85 24.78
C ASN A 74 23.87 6.00 24.35
N ALA A 75 24.57 6.97 24.95
CA ALA A 75 25.99 7.21 24.68
C ALA A 75 26.89 6.00 25.03
N ASP A 76 26.44 5.16 25.95
CA ASP A 76 27.10 3.92 26.38
C ASP A 76 26.75 2.70 25.50
N ARG A 77 26.02 2.92 24.40
CA ARG A 77 25.61 1.92 23.40
C ARG A 77 24.60 0.88 23.89
N GLU A 78 23.87 1.18 24.94
CA GLU A 78 22.72 0.38 25.39
C GLU A 78 21.45 0.87 24.70
N MET A 79 20.61 -0.05 24.24
CA MET A 79 19.36 0.30 23.58
C MET A 79 18.41 0.94 24.60
N LYS A 80 17.73 2.02 24.20
CA LYS A 80 16.79 2.69 25.10
C LYS A 80 15.55 1.81 25.31
N PRO A 81 15.07 1.62 26.56
CA PRO A 81 13.98 0.69 26.86
C PRO A 81 12.69 0.96 26.09
N GLY A 82 12.35 2.24 25.87
CA GLY A 82 11.16 2.62 25.10
C GLY A 82 11.24 2.22 23.63
N VAL A 83 12.45 2.19 23.04
CA VAL A 83 12.70 1.72 21.68
C VAL A 83 12.75 0.19 21.62
N GLU A 84 13.39 -0.45 22.60
CA GLU A 84 13.44 -1.92 22.72
C GLU A 84 12.05 -2.54 22.83
N ALA A 85 11.11 -1.86 23.50
CA ALA A 85 9.73 -2.30 23.65
C ALA A 85 8.87 -2.17 22.38
N VAL A 86 9.38 -1.54 21.30
CA VAL A 86 8.62 -1.33 20.07
C VAL A 86 8.40 -2.66 19.34
N HIS A 87 7.15 -2.90 18.96
CA HIS A 87 6.76 -4.07 18.20
C HIS A 87 5.79 -3.69 17.07
N VAL A 88 6.32 -3.57 15.86
CA VAL A 88 5.50 -3.55 14.64
C VAL A 88 5.17 -5.00 14.35
N GLY A 89 3.91 -5.39 14.52
CA GLY A 89 3.46 -6.76 14.33
C GLY A 89 3.73 -7.30 12.91
N ALA A 90 3.24 -8.50 12.61
CA ALA A 90 3.40 -9.08 11.28
C ALA A 90 2.85 -8.14 10.18
N PRO A 91 3.42 -8.18 8.95
CA PRO A 91 2.87 -7.46 7.82
C PRO A 91 1.38 -7.78 7.63
N LEU A 92 0.57 -6.75 7.43
CA LEU A 92 -0.87 -6.89 7.19
C LEU A 92 -1.13 -7.50 5.82
N GLN A 93 -2.27 -8.15 5.63
CA GLN A 93 -2.61 -8.72 4.34
C GLN A 93 -3.23 -7.64 3.45
N ALA A 94 -2.61 -7.33 2.31
CA ALA A 94 -3.26 -6.49 1.30
C ALA A 94 -4.42 -7.26 0.65
N VAL A 95 -5.60 -6.65 0.64
CA VAL A 95 -6.82 -7.21 0.07
C VAL A 95 -7.57 -6.18 -0.76
N ARG A 96 -8.35 -6.68 -1.71
CA ARG A 96 -9.32 -5.93 -2.49
C ARG A 96 -10.72 -6.44 -2.17
N LEU A 97 -11.66 -5.53 -1.94
CA LEU A 97 -13.03 -5.85 -1.59
C LEU A 97 -13.91 -5.72 -2.83
N TRP A 98 -14.35 -6.84 -3.40
CA TRP A 98 -15.13 -6.87 -4.64
C TRP A 98 -16.63 -6.91 -4.39
N ALA A 99 -17.36 -6.05 -5.09
CA ALA A 99 -18.81 -6.05 -5.20
C ALA A 99 -19.20 -6.24 -6.68
N GLY A 100 -19.44 -7.50 -7.07
CA GLY A 100 -19.57 -7.86 -8.49
C GLY A 100 -18.27 -7.58 -9.26
N ASP A 101 -18.36 -6.68 -10.24
CA ASP A 101 -17.24 -6.21 -11.05
C ASP A 101 -16.66 -4.85 -10.57
N ASN A 102 -17.20 -4.31 -9.48
CA ASN A 102 -16.71 -3.11 -8.82
C ASN A 102 -15.88 -3.49 -7.59
N VAL A 103 -15.11 -2.54 -7.09
CA VAL A 103 -14.33 -2.66 -5.86
C VAL A 103 -14.65 -1.51 -4.92
N ILE A 104 -14.61 -1.78 -3.62
CA ILE A 104 -14.82 -0.75 -2.59
C ILE A 104 -13.53 0.04 -2.42
N LYS A 105 -13.64 1.35 -2.53
CA LYS A 105 -12.56 2.33 -2.51
C LYS A 105 -12.76 3.35 -1.38
N ALA A 106 -11.68 4.05 -1.04
CA ALA A 106 -11.71 5.17 -0.10
C ALA A 106 -10.98 6.39 -0.68
N HIS A 107 -11.59 7.57 -0.52
CA HIS A 107 -10.99 8.83 -0.93
C HIS A 107 -9.76 9.18 -0.09
N ARG A 108 -8.65 9.50 -0.76
CA ARG A 108 -7.36 9.93 -0.18
C ARG A 108 -7.37 11.38 0.31
N TYR A 109 -6.35 11.76 1.10
CA TYR A 109 -6.21 13.09 1.71
C TYR A 109 -5.94 14.22 0.70
N TRP A 110 -5.52 13.90 -0.53
CA TRP A 110 -5.17 14.94 -1.50
C TRP A 110 -5.15 14.46 -2.96
N ASN A 111 -5.78 15.22 -3.85
CA ASN A 111 -5.62 15.16 -5.29
C ASN A 111 -5.50 16.58 -5.86
N ALA A 112 -4.45 16.84 -6.65
CA ALA A 112 -4.24 18.14 -7.31
C ALA A 112 -5.21 18.38 -8.47
N ASP A 113 -5.69 17.29 -9.07
CA ASP A 113 -6.44 17.31 -10.32
C ASP A 113 -7.96 17.16 -10.09
N ASP A 114 -8.39 16.95 -8.83
CA ASP A 114 -9.79 16.75 -8.45
C ASP A 114 -10.05 17.22 -7.01
N ASP A 115 -10.64 18.40 -6.87
CA ASP A 115 -10.99 18.99 -5.57
C ASP A 115 -12.09 18.22 -4.83
N SER A 116 -12.92 17.44 -5.53
CA SER A 116 -13.99 16.67 -4.88
C SER A 116 -13.42 15.59 -3.95
N VAL A 117 -12.24 15.05 -4.26
CA VAL A 117 -11.53 14.09 -3.39
C VAL A 117 -11.04 14.78 -2.11
N ASN A 118 -10.63 16.05 -2.21
CA ASN A 118 -10.13 16.83 -1.08
C ASN A 118 -11.24 17.15 -0.08
N GLU A 119 -12.47 17.39 -0.57
CA GLU A 119 -13.64 17.67 0.27
C GLU A 119 -14.25 16.40 0.88
N ASN A 120 -14.05 15.23 0.26
CA ASN A 120 -14.64 13.96 0.66
C ASN A 120 -13.62 12.98 1.26
N PHE A 121 -12.54 13.47 1.88
CA PHE A 121 -11.53 12.64 2.50
C PHE A 121 -12.15 11.53 3.37
N GLY A 122 -11.75 10.28 3.10
CA GLY A 122 -12.20 9.12 3.86
C GLY A 122 -13.60 8.62 3.55
N LEU A 123 -14.33 9.24 2.60
CA LEU A 123 -15.57 8.70 2.06
C LEU A 123 -15.31 7.38 1.35
N VAL A 124 -16.20 6.40 1.59
CA VAL A 124 -16.16 5.07 0.99
C VAL A 124 -17.16 5.01 -0.17
N TYR A 125 -16.71 4.45 -1.29
CA TYR A 125 -17.51 4.31 -2.51
C TYR A 125 -17.15 3.02 -3.24
N ALA A 126 -17.91 2.63 -4.26
CA ALA A 126 -17.55 1.51 -5.12
C ALA A 126 -17.51 1.93 -6.58
N ALA A 127 -16.49 1.44 -7.31
CA ALA A 127 -16.31 1.73 -8.72
C ALA A 127 -15.52 0.60 -9.39
N LYS A 128 -15.39 0.64 -10.72
CA LYS A 128 -14.51 -0.28 -11.44
C LYS A 128 -13.07 -0.20 -10.92
N PRO A 129 -12.32 -1.31 -10.93
CA PRO A 129 -10.91 -1.30 -10.58
C PRO A 129 -10.14 -0.26 -11.38
N SER A 130 -9.19 0.40 -10.74
CA SER A 130 -8.29 1.34 -11.38
C SER A 130 -7.39 0.62 -12.39
N VAL A 131 -7.26 1.18 -13.59
CA VAL A 131 -6.43 0.62 -14.66
C VAL A 131 -5.52 1.70 -15.25
N GLY A 132 -4.22 1.52 -15.07
CA GLY A 132 -3.19 2.39 -15.68
C GLY A 132 -3.17 3.84 -15.16
N PRO A 133 -2.52 4.77 -15.90
CA PRO A 133 -2.19 6.16 -15.52
C PRO A 133 -3.30 7.04 -14.92
N SER A 134 -4.57 6.70 -15.14
CA SER A 134 -5.72 7.46 -14.64
C SER A 134 -6.32 6.90 -13.35
N GLY A 135 -5.76 5.80 -12.84
CA GLY A 135 -6.20 5.13 -11.62
C GLY A 135 -5.25 5.36 -10.45
N VAL A 136 -5.73 5.07 -9.23
CA VAL A 136 -4.89 5.01 -8.02
C VAL A 136 -5.21 3.75 -7.24
N LEU A 137 -4.28 2.81 -7.28
CA LEU A 137 -4.37 1.46 -6.74
C LEU A 137 -4.57 1.51 -5.23
N ASP A 138 -3.92 2.45 -4.55
CA ASP A 138 -4.05 2.57 -3.09
C ASP A 138 -5.48 2.90 -2.65
N ASP A 139 -6.32 3.52 -3.50
CA ASP A 139 -7.71 3.84 -3.15
C ASP A 139 -8.55 2.57 -2.95
N GLU A 140 -8.20 1.48 -3.62
CA GLU A 140 -8.94 0.23 -3.66
C GLU A 140 -8.26 -0.92 -2.89
N ILE A 141 -7.09 -0.65 -2.31
CA ILE A 141 -6.37 -1.60 -1.45
C ILE A 141 -6.65 -1.32 0.02
N TRP A 142 -7.11 -2.37 0.70
CA TRP A 142 -7.28 -2.39 2.15
C TRP A 142 -6.23 -3.31 2.76
N LEU A 143 -5.73 -2.96 3.95
CA LEU A 143 -4.84 -3.80 4.74
C LEU A 143 -5.69 -4.49 5.81
N TRP A 144 -5.80 -5.81 5.72
CA TRP A 144 -6.54 -6.64 6.66
C TRP A 144 -5.63 -7.07 7.81
N ASP A 145 -6.02 -6.68 9.02
CA ASP A 145 -5.48 -7.20 10.28
C ASP A 145 -6.44 -8.25 10.83
N LYS A 146 -6.10 -9.52 10.62
CA LYS A 146 -6.93 -10.65 11.09
C LYS A 146 -6.98 -10.75 12.62
N GLU A 147 -5.90 -10.39 13.31
CA GLU A 147 -5.84 -10.50 14.78
C GLU A 147 -6.76 -9.48 15.43
N SER A 148 -6.77 -8.25 14.91
CA SER A 148 -7.62 -7.19 15.42
C SER A 148 -8.96 -7.08 14.71
N SER A 149 -9.20 -7.83 13.62
CA SER A 149 -10.37 -7.73 12.75
C SER A 149 -10.61 -6.32 12.18
N ASN A 150 -9.54 -5.57 11.89
CA ASN A 150 -9.63 -4.22 11.33
C ASN A 150 -9.24 -4.21 9.84
N LEU A 151 -9.89 -3.34 9.06
CA LEU A 151 -9.50 -2.99 7.70
C LEU A 151 -8.96 -1.56 7.69
N TYR A 152 -7.71 -1.39 7.26
CA TYR A 152 -7.07 -0.09 7.09
C TYR A 152 -7.08 0.29 5.61
N SER A 153 -7.56 1.48 5.27
CA SER A 153 -7.43 2.01 3.91
C SER A 153 -5.96 2.36 3.64
N LYS A 154 -5.42 1.89 2.52
CA LYS A 154 -4.07 2.26 2.12
C LYS A 154 -3.99 3.73 1.70
N SER A 155 -5.01 4.25 1.01
CA SER A 155 -5.07 5.63 0.51
C SER A 155 -5.30 6.71 1.56
N SER A 156 -6.14 6.45 2.57
CA SER A 156 -6.48 7.43 3.62
C SER A 156 -5.71 7.20 4.92
N ASN A 157 -5.09 6.03 5.09
CA ASN A 157 -4.47 5.58 6.34
C ASN A 157 -5.44 5.59 7.55
N GLN A 158 -6.74 5.48 7.28
CA GLN A 158 -7.82 5.40 8.26
C GLN A 158 -8.46 4.00 8.24
N CYS A 159 -9.26 3.70 9.26
CA CYS A 159 -9.90 2.41 9.43
C CYS A 159 -11.32 2.43 8.89
N LEU A 160 -11.75 1.36 8.22
CA LEU A 160 -13.15 1.18 7.82
C LEU A 160 -14.03 1.14 9.08
N ASP A 161 -15.04 2.00 9.14
CA ASP A 161 -15.84 2.27 10.33
C ASP A 161 -17.35 2.29 9.98
N SER A 162 -18.12 1.49 10.72
CA SER A 162 -19.59 1.49 10.70
C SER A 162 -20.12 2.38 11.81
N TYR A 163 -20.54 3.60 11.47
CA TYR A 163 -21.00 4.59 12.44
C TYR A 163 -22.51 4.79 12.39
N GLY A 164 -23.14 4.89 13.57
CA GLY A 164 -24.56 5.16 13.70
C GLY A 164 -25.16 4.52 14.95
N ASP A 165 -26.47 4.27 14.92
CA ASP A 165 -27.23 3.62 16.01
C ASP A 165 -27.70 2.20 15.64
N LEU A 166 -28.44 1.54 16.53
CA LEU A 166 -28.90 0.16 16.30
C LEU A 166 -29.82 -0.01 15.09
N ASN A 167 -30.33 1.06 14.48
CA ASN A 167 -31.28 1.04 13.37
C ASN A 167 -30.70 1.60 12.07
N THR A 168 -29.70 2.47 12.15
CA THR A 168 -29.10 3.17 11.03
C THR A 168 -27.58 3.18 11.18
N GLN A 169 -26.89 2.83 10.10
CA GLN A 169 -25.43 2.77 10.06
C GLN A 169 -24.97 3.40 8.75
N THR A 170 -23.82 4.05 8.78
CA THR A 170 -23.14 4.63 7.62
C THR A 170 -21.72 4.11 7.58
N LEU A 171 -21.27 3.73 6.40
CA LEU A 171 -19.89 3.27 6.18
C LEU A 171 -19.02 4.46 5.80
N HIS A 172 -17.88 4.60 6.47
CA HIS A 172 -16.86 5.58 6.13
C HIS A 172 -15.50 5.09 6.61
N THR A 173 -14.45 5.90 6.45
CA THR A 173 -13.20 5.69 7.18
C THR A 173 -13.05 6.69 8.32
N TYR A 174 -12.45 6.25 9.42
CA TYR A 174 -12.21 7.07 10.60
C TYR A 174 -10.86 6.74 11.24
N ASP A 175 -10.42 7.61 12.15
CA ASP A 175 -9.17 7.40 12.88
C ASP A 175 -9.15 6.03 13.57
N CYS A 176 -8.07 5.31 13.35
CA CYS A 176 -7.93 3.93 13.75
C CYS A 176 -7.80 3.78 15.26
N TRP A 177 -8.69 2.99 15.86
CA TRP A 177 -8.62 2.67 17.28
C TRP A 177 -8.87 1.19 17.56
N LYS A 178 -7.87 0.51 18.13
CA LYS A 178 -7.86 -0.95 18.30
C LYS A 178 -9.04 -1.52 19.12
N VAL A 179 -9.67 -0.74 19.99
CA VAL A 179 -10.81 -1.20 20.81
C VAL A 179 -12.17 -0.76 20.28
N ASN A 180 -12.21 0.07 19.23
CA ASN A 180 -13.45 0.54 18.65
C ASN A 180 -14.17 -0.61 17.93
N GLN A 181 -15.34 -1.00 18.42
CA GLN A 181 -16.15 -2.10 17.86
C GLN A 181 -16.73 -1.76 16.48
N ASN A 182 -16.92 -0.48 16.17
CA ASN A 182 -17.40 -0.04 14.86
C ASN A 182 -16.39 -0.30 13.73
N GLN A 183 -15.12 -0.55 14.07
CA GLN A 183 -14.05 -0.82 13.12
C GLN A 183 -13.71 -2.31 13.01
N LYS A 184 -14.54 -3.16 13.63
CA LYS A 184 -14.34 -4.61 13.69
C LYS A 184 -15.22 -5.29 12.69
N TRP A 185 -14.63 -6.17 11.88
CA TRP A 185 -15.30 -6.77 10.74
C TRP A 185 -15.21 -8.29 10.78
N SER A 186 -16.31 -8.97 10.52
CA SER A 186 -16.34 -10.41 10.27
C SER A 186 -16.45 -10.63 8.77
N VAL A 187 -15.60 -11.50 8.24
CA VAL A 187 -15.58 -11.83 6.81
C VAL A 187 -15.91 -13.31 6.66
N ALA A 188 -17.09 -13.60 6.12
CA ALA A 188 -17.56 -14.97 5.94
C ALA A 188 -18.60 -15.04 4.83
N ASN A 189 -18.65 -16.17 4.11
CA ASN A 189 -19.70 -16.47 3.12
C ASN A 189 -19.89 -15.39 2.04
N GLY A 190 -18.80 -14.73 1.62
CA GLY A 190 -18.85 -13.63 0.66
C GLY A 190 -19.56 -12.39 1.19
N ASN A 191 -19.49 -12.15 2.50
CA ASN A 191 -20.10 -11.01 3.17
C ASN A 191 -19.09 -10.41 4.16
N ILE A 192 -19.19 -9.09 4.39
CA ILE A 192 -18.43 -8.37 5.40
C ILE A 192 -19.41 -7.68 6.34
N ALA A 193 -19.45 -8.12 7.60
CA ALA A 193 -20.38 -7.63 8.62
C ALA A 193 -19.65 -6.95 9.77
N SER A 194 -20.18 -5.83 10.24
CA SER A 194 -19.70 -5.15 11.44
C SER A 194 -19.90 -6.03 12.67
N GLN A 195 -18.91 -6.07 13.57
CA GLN A 195 -18.99 -6.79 14.84
C GLN A 195 -19.53 -5.91 15.99
N ASN A 196 -20.00 -4.69 15.70
CA ASN A 196 -20.69 -3.87 16.68
C ASN A 196 -22.09 -4.40 17.01
N ASP A 197 -22.75 -3.81 18.00
CA ASP A 197 -24.07 -4.24 18.47
C ASP A 197 -25.19 -4.09 17.42
N ALA A 198 -24.98 -3.25 16.39
CA ALA A 198 -25.95 -3.08 15.31
C ALA A 198 -25.93 -4.27 14.32
N ASN A 199 -24.76 -4.91 14.12
CA ASN A 199 -24.54 -6.08 13.27
C ASN A 199 -25.08 -5.89 11.83
N PHE A 200 -24.63 -4.81 11.18
CA PHE A 200 -24.96 -4.50 9.79
C PHE A 200 -23.88 -5.05 8.85
N CYS A 201 -24.28 -5.30 7.61
CA CYS A 201 -23.45 -5.79 6.53
C CYS A 201 -23.19 -4.67 5.52
N ILE A 202 -22.01 -4.69 4.89
CA ILE A 202 -21.71 -3.82 3.76
C ILE A 202 -22.64 -4.17 2.61
N ASP A 203 -23.21 -3.14 1.99
CA ASP A 203 -24.23 -3.22 0.95
C ASP A 203 -23.84 -2.29 -0.19
N VAL A 204 -23.62 -2.84 -1.38
CA VAL A 204 -23.30 -2.07 -2.58
C VAL A 204 -24.41 -2.26 -3.59
N ASP A 205 -25.10 -1.17 -3.94
CA ASP A 205 -26.14 -1.24 -4.95
C ASP A 205 -25.55 -1.32 -6.36
N VAL A 206 -25.14 -2.53 -6.73
CA VAL A 206 -24.54 -2.82 -8.04
C VAL A 206 -25.55 -2.76 -9.19
N ASN A 207 -26.85 -2.64 -8.90
CA ASN A 207 -27.92 -2.68 -9.88
C ASN A 207 -28.73 -1.37 -10.00
N ASP A 208 -28.48 -0.35 -9.18
CA ASP A 208 -29.06 0.99 -9.32
C ASP A 208 -28.16 1.86 -10.21
N PRO A 209 -28.47 2.02 -11.52
CA PRO A 209 -27.60 2.70 -12.45
C PRO A 209 -27.89 4.20 -12.38
N LYS A 210 -27.40 4.87 -11.35
CA LYS A 210 -26.99 6.26 -11.54
C LYS A 210 -25.74 6.18 -12.38
N ASP A 211 -25.87 6.30 -13.70
CA ASP A 211 -24.78 6.44 -14.70
C ASP A 211 -23.58 5.46 -14.56
N PRO A 212 -23.22 4.63 -15.57
CA PRO A 212 -22.04 3.75 -15.47
C PRO A 212 -20.71 4.46 -15.12
N ASP A 213 -20.63 5.78 -15.29
CA ASP A 213 -19.47 6.62 -14.91
C ASP A 213 -19.56 7.23 -13.50
N VAL A 214 -20.64 7.00 -12.74
CA VAL A 214 -20.82 7.52 -11.38
C VAL A 214 -20.45 6.46 -10.34
N ASN A 215 -19.73 6.90 -9.31
CA ASN A 215 -19.37 6.08 -8.17
C ASN A 215 -20.64 5.52 -7.49
N LEU A 216 -20.64 4.22 -7.24
CA LEU A 216 -21.71 3.56 -6.50
C LEU A 216 -21.59 3.89 -5.02
N GLU A 217 -22.74 4.17 -4.41
CA GLU A 217 -22.85 4.36 -2.97
C GLU A 217 -22.64 3.04 -2.23
N VAL A 218 -21.84 3.06 -1.18
CA VAL A 218 -21.60 1.91 -0.30
C VAL A 218 -22.33 2.16 1.01
N ASN A 219 -23.39 1.39 1.22
CA ASN A 219 -24.28 1.50 2.35
C ASN A 219 -24.00 0.43 3.40
N MET A 220 -24.65 0.58 4.56
CA MET A 220 -24.78 -0.47 5.56
C MET A 220 -26.24 -0.90 5.64
N TYR A 221 -26.49 -2.20 5.52
CA TYR A 221 -27.85 -2.73 5.67
C TYR A 221 -27.88 -3.92 6.64
N ARG A 222 -29.07 -4.29 7.12
CA ARG A 222 -29.22 -5.47 7.96
C ARG A 222 -28.73 -6.70 7.20
N CYS A 223 -27.89 -7.50 7.85
CA CYS A 223 -27.38 -8.73 7.28
C CYS A 223 -28.52 -9.69 6.93
N SER A 224 -28.82 -9.86 5.65
CA SER A 224 -29.85 -10.77 5.15
C SER A 224 -29.40 -11.65 4.00
N GLY A 225 -28.16 -11.46 3.51
CA GLY A 225 -27.55 -12.29 2.48
C GLY A 225 -28.12 -12.07 1.08
N HIS A 226 -28.69 -10.89 0.82
CA HIS A 226 -29.17 -10.55 -0.52
C HIS A 226 -27.98 -10.20 -1.46
N PRO A 227 -28.18 -10.17 -2.80
CA PRO A 227 -27.07 -10.03 -3.75
C PRO A 227 -26.17 -8.80 -3.57
N ASN A 228 -26.73 -7.65 -3.18
CA ASN A 228 -25.94 -6.44 -2.93
C ASN A 228 -24.99 -6.53 -1.71
N GLN A 229 -25.13 -7.56 -0.87
CA GLN A 229 -24.25 -7.85 0.27
C GLN A 229 -23.17 -8.90 -0.06
N LEU A 230 -23.05 -9.30 -1.33
CA LEU A 230 -22.01 -10.22 -1.79
C LEU A 230 -20.69 -9.48 -2.03
N ILE A 231 -19.92 -9.33 -0.95
CA ILE A 231 -18.63 -8.67 -0.93
C ILE A 231 -17.51 -9.70 -0.71
N SER A 232 -16.73 -9.99 -1.75
CA SER A 232 -15.60 -10.93 -1.62
C SER A 232 -14.31 -10.20 -1.30
N MET A 233 -13.64 -10.62 -0.23
CA MET A 233 -12.30 -10.14 0.12
C MET A 233 -11.26 -11.03 -0.56
N VAL A 234 -10.49 -10.46 -1.50
CA VAL A 234 -9.49 -11.19 -2.28
C VAL A 234 -8.10 -10.68 -1.90
N PRO A 235 -7.19 -11.54 -1.41
CA PRO A 235 -5.80 -11.15 -1.17
C PRO A 235 -5.11 -10.73 -2.47
N ALA A 236 -4.34 -9.63 -2.43
CA ALA A 236 -3.60 -9.13 -3.59
C ALA A 236 -2.58 -10.17 -4.11
N ALA A 237 -2.00 -10.97 -3.21
CA ALA A 237 -1.08 -12.06 -3.55
C ALA A 237 -1.76 -13.26 -4.25
N ASP A 238 -3.09 -13.30 -4.28
CA ASP A 238 -3.90 -14.35 -4.93
C ASP A 238 -4.75 -13.78 -6.08
N GLU A 239 -4.66 -12.48 -6.35
CA GLU A 239 -5.39 -11.80 -7.41
C GLU A 239 -4.52 -11.64 -8.67
N PRO A 240 -4.80 -12.39 -9.75
CA PRO A 240 -4.00 -12.29 -10.95
C PRO A 240 -4.26 -10.95 -11.66
N LEU A 241 -3.17 -10.32 -12.07
CA LEU A 241 -3.11 -9.05 -12.78
C LEU A 241 -2.42 -9.24 -14.12
N GLU A 242 -2.78 -8.43 -15.10
CA GLU A 242 -1.94 -8.20 -16.28
C GLU A 242 -1.19 -6.89 -16.12
N ILE A 243 0.12 -6.93 -16.41
CA ILE A 243 0.98 -5.76 -16.43
C ILE A 243 1.20 -5.41 -17.91
N GLY A 244 0.38 -4.50 -18.42
CA GLY A 244 0.47 -3.98 -19.77
C GLY A 244 1.56 -2.93 -19.90
N ILE A 245 2.06 -2.70 -21.11
CA ILE A 245 3.03 -1.65 -21.40
C ILE A 245 2.77 -1.02 -22.75
N LYS A 246 2.93 0.30 -22.83
CA LYS A 246 2.60 1.10 -24.00
C LYS A 246 1.09 0.98 -24.28
N THR A 247 0.46 2.00 -24.85
CA THR A 247 -1.01 2.01 -25.05
C THR A 247 -1.52 0.97 -26.07
N ASN A 248 -0.63 0.18 -26.68
CA ASN A 248 -0.90 -0.64 -27.86
C ASN A 248 -1.02 -2.15 -27.56
N GLY A 249 -1.44 -2.52 -26.33
CA GLY A 249 -1.73 -3.92 -25.99
C GLY A 249 -0.52 -4.81 -25.72
N GLY A 250 0.64 -4.21 -25.42
CA GLY A 250 1.82 -4.94 -24.96
C GLY A 250 1.63 -5.51 -23.55
N VAL A 251 2.23 -6.66 -23.26
CA VAL A 251 2.14 -7.33 -21.95
C VAL A 251 3.51 -7.81 -21.44
N LEU A 252 3.73 -7.68 -20.13
CA LEU A 252 4.85 -8.29 -19.44
C LEU A 252 4.67 -9.80 -19.42
N THR A 253 5.65 -10.51 -19.94
CA THR A 253 5.57 -11.95 -20.17
C THR A 253 6.74 -12.66 -19.51
N GLU A 254 6.43 -13.72 -18.78
CA GLU A 254 7.38 -14.72 -18.34
C GLU A 254 7.45 -15.84 -19.40
N TRP A 255 8.66 -16.19 -19.84
CA TRP A 255 8.84 -17.36 -20.70
C TRP A 255 10.21 -18.01 -20.50
N TYR A 256 10.22 -19.24 -19.96
CA TYR A 256 11.43 -20.00 -19.63
C TYR A 256 12.40 -19.21 -18.73
N GLY A 257 11.88 -18.52 -17.72
CA GLY A 257 12.67 -17.74 -16.76
C GLY A 257 13.19 -16.40 -17.27
N LYS A 258 12.85 -16.01 -18.50
CA LYS A 258 13.07 -14.67 -19.04
C LYS A 258 11.84 -13.81 -18.81
N VAL A 259 12.07 -12.52 -18.58
CA VAL A 259 11.00 -11.52 -18.50
C VAL A 259 11.12 -10.59 -19.70
N THR A 260 10.09 -10.59 -20.54
CA THR A 260 10.04 -9.82 -21.78
C THR A 260 8.80 -8.94 -21.81
N TRP A 261 8.84 -7.89 -22.63
CA TRP A 261 7.61 -7.28 -23.11
C TRP A 261 7.28 -7.90 -24.47
N GLU A 262 6.05 -8.38 -24.63
CA GLU A 262 5.56 -8.94 -25.90
C GLU A 262 4.28 -8.25 -26.36
N THR A 263 4.04 -8.23 -27.68
CA THR A 263 2.79 -7.74 -28.30
C THR A 263 1.86 -8.88 -28.73
N SER A 264 2.38 -10.11 -28.78
CA SER A 264 1.61 -11.32 -29.07
C SER A 264 1.48 -12.13 -27.80
N ARG A 265 0.25 -12.57 -27.50
CA ARG A 265 0.00 -13.44 -26.36
C ARG A 265 0.39 -14.87 -26.72
N LYS A 266 0.99 -15.57 -25.76
CA LYS A 266 1.18 -17.02 -25.77
C LYS A 266 -0.16 -17.71 -25.54
N ASP A 267 -0.24 -18.97 -25.96
CA ASP A 267 -1.41 -19.82 -25.71
C ASP A 267 -1.67 -20.04 -24.21
N ASN A 268 -0.59 -20.09 -23.41
CA ASN A 268 -0.70 -20.13 -21.96
C ASN A 268 -0.89 -18.72 -21.40
N ALA A 269 -2.12 -18.40 -20.97
CA ALA A 269 -2.45 -17.11 -20.39
C ALA A 269 -1.65 -16.80 -19.10
N ASP A 270 -1.27 -17.82 -18.31
CA ASP A 270 -0.59 -17.63 -17.03
C ASP A 270 0.79 -16.98 -17.17
N CYS A 271 1.43 -17.14 -18.34
CA CYS A 271 2.71 -16.50 -18.65
C CYS A 271 2.62 -14.97 -18.74
N HIS A 272 1.42 -14.41 -18.87
CA HIS A 272 1.18 -12.96 -18.92
C HIS A 272 0.55 -12.40 -17.64
N GLN A 273 0.35 -13.26 -16.65
CA GLN A 273 -0.33 -12.92 -15.42
C GLN A 273 0.64 -12.93 -14.24
N TRP A 274 0.43 -11.96 -13.35
CA TRP A 274 1.30 -11.67 -12.23
C TRP A 274 0.46 -11.46 -10.98
N PHE A 275 1.03 -11.75 -9.82
CA PHE A 275 0.49 -11.28 -8.54
C PHE A 275 1.34 -10.11 -8.07
N TYR A 276 0.71 -9.03 -7.63
CA TYR A 276 1.42 -7.92 -6.99
C TYR A 276 0.87 -7.73 -5.59
N ASP A 277 1.73 -7.93 -4.60
CA ASP A 277 1.39 -7.65 -3.22
C ASP A 277 2.02 -6.30 -2.83
N PRO A 278 1.22 -5.25 -2.64
CA PRO A 278 1.74 -3.94 -2.29
C PRO A 278 2.32 -3.89 -0.88
N VAL A 279 2.06 -4.84 0.02
CA VAL A 279 2.69 -4.87 1.37
C VAL A 279 4.08 -5.49 1.30
N THR A 280 4.22 -6.66 0.67
CA THR A 280 5.54 -7.27 0.51
C THR A 280 6.34 -6.65 -0.63
N GLN A 281 5.70 -5.86 -1.49
CA GLN A 281 6.26 -5.22 -2.69
C GLN A 281 6.81 -6.24 -3.70
N LEU A 282 6.30 -7.48 -3.66
CA LEU A 282 6.72 -8.54 -4.57
C LEU A 282 5.81 -8.55 -5.81
N ILE A 283 6.42 -8.77 -6.98
CA ILE A 283 5.74 -9.12 -8.21
C ILE A 283 6.08 -10.57 -8.51
N GLU A 284 5.09 -11.45 -8.40
CA GLU A 284 5.25 -12.90 -8.53
C GLU A 284 4.64 -13.40 -9.84
N SER A 285 5.33 -14.32 -10.52
CA SER A 285 4.81 -14.97 -11.72
C SER A 285 3.65 -15.91 -11.39
N LYS A 286 2.55 -15.83 -12.17
CA LYS A 286 1.47 -16.81 -12.06
C LYS A 286 1.84 -18.16 -12.67
N SER A 287 2.49 -18.17 -13.83
CA SER A 287 2.97 -19.40 -14.49
C SER A 287 3.98 -20.17 -13.66
N GLN A 288 4.69 -19.50 -12.74
CA GLN A 288 5.65 -20.12 -11.84
C GLN A 288 5.55 -19.55 -10.41
N ARG A 289 4.57 -20.05 -9.65
CA ARG A 289 4.39 -19.70 -8.22
C ARG A 289 5.67 -19.91 -7.41
N GLY A 290 5.95 -19.00 -6.50
CA GLY A 290 7.15 -18.94 -5.66
C GLY A 290 8.35 -18.26 -6.34
N ILE A 291 8.19 -17.72 -7.55
CA ILE A 291 9.23 -17.03 -8.31
C ILE A 291 8.82 -15.58 -8.58
N CYS A 292 9.69 -14.65 -8.19
CA CYS A 292 9.46 -13.22 -8.17
C CYS A 292 10.40 -12.46 -9.11
N LEU A 293 9.94 -11.29 -9.55
CA LEU A 293 10.72 -10.32 -10.31
C LEU A 293 11.88 -9.78 -9.46
N ASP A 294 13.11 -9.92 -9.93
CA ASP A 294 14.34 -9.57 -9.22
C ASP A 294 15.27 -8.74 -10.11
N ALA A 295 15.85 -7.68 -9.56
CA ALA A 295 16.85 -6.86 -10.23
C ALA A 295 17.98 -6.43 -9.28
N TYR A 296 19.07 -7.21 -9.27
CA TYR A 296 20.20 -6.99 -8.34
C TYR A 296 21.19 -5.91 -8.78
N GLU A 297 21.15 -5.45 -10.04
CA GLU A 297 22.11 -4.47 -10.56
C GLU A 297 21.53 -3.05 -10.59
N ARG A 298 21.92 -2.20 -9.65
CA ARG A 298 21.53 -0.76 -9.63
C ARG A 298 22.27 0.06 -10.70
N LYS A 299 21.94 -0.12 -11.98
CA LYS A 299 22.48 0.63 -13.10
C LYS A 299 21.51 0.62 -14.29
N ASP A 300 21.75 1.50 -15.25
CA ASP A 300 21.09 1.42 -16.56
C ASP A 300 21.50 0.12 -17.25
N TYR A 301 20.54 -0.54 -17.91
CA TYR A 301 20.65 -1.92 -18.40
C TYR A 301 20.88 -2.98 -17.31
N GLY A 302 20.54 -2.68 -16.06
CA GLY A 302 20.59 -3.67 -14.98
C GLY A 302 19.65 -4.85 -15.27
N VAL A 303 20.14 -6.08 -15.09
CA VAL A 303 19.36 -7.28 -15.40
C VAL A 303 18.11 -7.37 -14.53
N VAL A 304 16.97 -7.59 -15.18
CA VAL A 304 15.72 -7.99 -14.55
C VAL A 304 15.46 -9.46 -14.92
N HIS A 305 15.22 -10.29 -13.92
CA HIS A 305 15.02 -11.72 -14.10
C HIS A 305 14.07 -12.27 -13.05
N LEU A 306 13.89 -13.58 -13.06
CA LEU A 306 13.07 -14.30 -12.11
C LEU A 306 13.95 -15.07 -11.11
N TYR A 307 13.60 -14.96 -9.83
CA TYR A 307 14.31 -15.63 -8.74
C TYR A 307 13.35 -16.08 -7.64
N ALA A 308 13.77 -17.01 -6.78
CA ALA A 308 12.93 -17.47 -5.67
C ALA A 308 12.45 -16.28 -4.82
N CYS A 309 11.16 -16.21 -4.57
CA CYS A 309 10.55 -15.13 -3.79
C CYS A 309 11.10 -15.12 -2.37
N ASN A 310 11.53 -13.95 -1.92
CA ASN A 310 11.95 -13.71 -0.55
C ASN A 310 11.53 -12.30 -0.12
N ALA A 311 10.60 -12.22 0.83
CA ALA A 311 10.11 -10.94 1.35
C ALA A 311 11.19 -10.09 2.05
N ALA A 312 12.37 -10.63 2.37
CA ALA A 312 13.51 -9.85 2.87
C ALA A 312 14.50 -9.44 1.77
N ASN A 313 14.37 -9.97 0.54
CA ASN A 313 15.28 -9.65 -0.56
C ASN A 313 14.97 -8.24 -1.09
N VAL A 314 15.91 -7.33 -0.88
CA VAL A 314 15.81 -5.92 -1.30
C VAL A 314 15.78 -5.75 -2.82
N ASN A 315 16.24 -6.73 -3.60
CA ASN A 315 16.27 -6.71 -5.07
C ASN A 315 14.92 -7.10 -5.70
N GLN A 316 13.97 -7.56 -4.88
CA GLN A 316 12.64 -8.00 -5.33
C GLN A 316 11.54 -7.01 -4.97
N LYS A 317 11.91 -5.79 -4.56
CA LYS A 317 10.99 -4.78 -4.05
C LYS A 317 10.60 -3.82 -5.15
N TRP A 318 9.33 -3.83 -5.52
CA TRP A 318 8.75 -3.01 -6.57
C TRP A 318 7.60 -2.16 -6.03
N VAL A 319 7.54 -0.90 -6.47
CA VAL A 319 6.46 0.01 -6.15
C VAL A 319 5.79 0.42 -7.45
N VAL A 320 4.55 0.00 -7.59
CA VAL A 320 3.68 0.44 -8.68
C VAL A 320 3.25 1.87 -8.39
N ASN A 321 3.50 2.75 -9.34
CA ASN A 321 2.99 4.11 -9.36
C ASN A 321 2.10 4.23 -10.59
N ASP A 322 0.84 3.89 -10.37
CA ASP A 322 -0.17 3.83 -11.41
C ASP A 322 -0.69 5.19 -11.82
N ILE A 323 -0.32 6.28 -11.14
CA ILE A 323 -0.56 7.65 -11.64
C ILE A 323 0.37 7.98 -12.81
N THR A 324 1.65 7.60 -12.74
CA THR A 324 2.60 7.84 -13.84
C THR A 324 2.74 6.64 -14.77
N GLY A 325 2.22 5.48 -14.37
CA GLY A 325 2.44 4.20 -15.00
C GLY A 325 3.83 3.60 -14.75
N GLN A 326 4.67 4.21 -13.91
CA GLN A 326 6.00 3.68 -13.65
C GLN A 326 5.97 2.58 -12.59
N ILE A 327 6.74 1.52 -12.78
CA ILE A 327 7.02 0.53 -11.73
C ILE A 327 8.43 0.82 -11.24
N HIS A 328 8.53 1.43 -10.07
CA HIS A 328 9.80 1.79 -9.46
C HIS A 328 10.42 0.59 -8.76
N HIS A 329 11.74 0.47 -8.80
CA HIS A 329 12.44 -0.38 -7.86
C HIS A 329 12.52 0.32 -6.50
N ALA A 330 12.03 -0.32 -5.44
CA ALA A 330 11.79 0.35 -4.14
C ALA A 330 13.09 0.77 -3.43
N THR A 331 14.15 -0.04 -3.56
CA THR A 331 15.44 0.16 -2.87
C THR A 331 16.53 0.74 -3.79
N HIS A 332 16.54 0.37 -5.07
CA HIS A 332 17.27 1.04 -6.13
C HIS A 332 16.58 2.36 -6.54
N ILE A 333 16.45 3.28 -5.58
CA ILE A 333 15.77 4.57 -5.78
C ILE A 333 16.36 5.28 -7.01
N GLY A 334 15.46 5.71 -7.90
CA GLY A 334 15.79 6.33 -9.18
C GLY A 334 15.74 5.39 -10.38
N TYR A 335 15.59 4.07 -10.17
CA TYR A 335 15.45 3.08 -11.24
C TYR A 335 14.03 2.52 -11.36
N CYS A 336 13.61 2.28 -12.59
CA CYS A 336 12.29 1.81 -12.97
C CYS A 336 12.41 0.56 -13.86
N LEU A 337 11.36 -0.26 -13.87
CA LEU A 337 11.20 -1.31 -14.87
C LEU A 337 11.02 -0.68 -16.25
N ASP A 338 11.86 -1.07 -17.20
CA ASP A 338 11.91 -0.52 -18.54
C ASP A 338 11.76 -1.62 -19.59
N GLY A 339 10.81 -1.42 -20.50
CA GLY A 339 10.63 -2.26 -21.67
C GLY A 339 11.59 -1.87 -22.79
N PRO A 340 12.11 -2.81 -23.59
CA PRO A 340 12.96 -2.47 -24.72
C PRO A 340 12.22 -1.64 -25.78
N ASP A 341 12.98 -0.98 -26.66
CA ASP A 341 12.42 -0.22 -27.79
C ASP A 341 11.58 -1.10 -28.73
N GLN A 342 12.01 -2.35 -28.93
CA GLN A 342 11.36 -3.34 -29.80
C GLN A 342 10.79 -4.50 -28.97
N ALA A 343 9.61 -4.97 -29.37
CA ALA A 343 8.93 -6.07 -28.69
C ALA A 343 9.76 -7.36 -28.70
N ASN A 344 9.46 -8.26 -27.76
CA ASN A 344 10.13 -9.54 -27.51
C ASN A 344 11.56 -9.43 -26.95
N GLY A 345 12.04 -8.23 -26.64
CA GLY A 345 13.28 -8.05 -25.89
C GLY A 345 13.07 -8.20 -24.38
N LEU A 346 14.19 -8.37 -23.66
CA LEU A 346 14.21 -8.43 -22.19
C LEU A 346 13.89 -7.05 -21.60
N VAL A 347 13.09 -7.05 -20.54
CA VAL A 347 12.97 -5.88 -19.68
C VAL A 347 14.24 -5.72 -18.85
N HIS A 348 14.52 -4.50 -18.39
CA HIS A 348 15.71 -4.17 -17.64
C HIS A 348 15.45 -3.00 -16.68
N LEU A 349 16.41 -2.69 -15.82
CA LEU A 349 16.40 -1.45 -15.05
C LEU A 349 16.93 -0.30 -15.89
N TRP A 350 16.21 0.82 -15.83
CA TRP A 350 16.62 2.10 -16.40
C TRP A 350 16.33 3.24 -15.44
N SER A 351 17.10 4.31 -15.54
CA SER A 351 16.82 5.55 -14.84
C SER A 351 15.37 6.00 -15.09
N CYS A 352 14.62 6.28 -14.03
CA CYS A 352 13.20 6.61 -14.12
C CYS A 352 12.98 7.92 -14.89
N MET A 353 12.22 7.87 -15.99
CA MET A 353 11.84 9.01 -16.81
C MET A 353 10.34 9.00 -17.07
N LYS A 354 9.60 9.96 -16.51
CA LYS A 354 8.12 10.02 -16.59
C LYS A 354 7.58 10.13 -18.03
N THR A 355 8.39 10.71 -18.93
CA THR A 355 8.03 10.88 -20.33
C THR A 355 8.29 9.64 -21.16
N GLU A 356 9.06 8.67 -20.64
CA GLU A 356 9.46 7.47 -21.36
C GLU A 356 8.27 6.53 -21.52
N ALA A 357 7.91 6.22 -22.77
CA ALA A 357 6.80 5.32 -23.08
C ALA A 357 7.14 3.87 -22.70
N ASN A 358 8.41 3.51 -22.74
CA ASN A 358 8.95 2.22 -22.30
C ASN A 358 8.85 1.99 -20.78
N GLN A 359 8.47 3.01 -20.00
CA GLN A 359 8.26 2.90 -18.56
C GLN A 359 6.80 3.13 -18.16
N LYS A 360 5.88 3.20 -19.13
CA LYS A 360 4.45 3.38 -18.88
C LYS A 360 3.75 2.04 -18.92
N TRP A 361 3.65 1.46 -17.74
CA TRP A 361 2.95 0.24 -17.44
C TRP A 361 1.51 0.54 -17.00
N SER A 362 0.59 -0.34 -17.37
CA SER A 362 -0.76 -0.38 -16.81
C SER A 362 -0.93 -1.68 -16.04
N ILE A 363 -1.60 -1.62 -14.90
CA ILE A 363 -1.93 -2.81 -14.12
C ILE A 363 -3.44 -2.98 -14.16
N LYS A 364 -3.88 -4.17 -14.55
CA LYS A 364 -5.29 -4.50 -14.67
C LYS A 364 -5.57 -5.84 -13.97
N PRO A 365 -6.49 -5.92 -13.01
CA PRO A 365 -6.95 -7.23 -12.53
C PRO A 365 -7.57 -8.04 -13.67
N VAL A 366 -7.26 -9.33 -13.76
CA VAL A 366 -7.79 -10.21 -14.82
C VAL A 366 -9.32 -10.33 -14.72
N LYS A 367 -9.87 -10.19 -13.51
CA LYS A 367 -11.31 -10.17 -13.23
C LYS A 367 -12.01 -8.88 -13.73
N ALA A 368 -11.26 -7.79 -13.98
CA ALA A 368 -11.78 -6.45 -14.22
C ALA A 368 -12.32 -6.18 -15.63
#